data_AF-A0AA94EQ60-F1
#
_entry.id   AF-A0AA94EQ60-F1
#
_cell.length_a   1.000
_cell.length_b   1.000
_cell.length_c   1.000
_cell.angle_alpha   90.00
_cell.angle_beta   90.00
_cell.angle_gamma   90.00
#
_symmetry.space_group_name_H-M   'P 1'
#
loop_
_entity.id
_entity.type
_entity.pdbx_description
1 polymer ?
#
loop_
_entity_poly.entity_id
_entity_poly.type
_entity_poly.pdbx_seq_one_letter_code
_entity_poly.pdbx_strand_id
1 'polypeptide(L)' 'MYGMRAQDSAPATHFRSDRLCRVNGELFFCTRENTLEGPFDNAQKAEQEIKAYIARMQLLDSNR' A
#
# COMPACT_ATOMS: atom_id res chain seq x y z
N MET A 1 18.92 4.52 13.03
CA MET A 1 17.96 5.44 13.67
C MET A 1 16.56 4.92 13.39
N TYR A 2 15.81 4.56 14.43
CA TYR A 2 14.43 4.06 14.32
C TYR A 2 13.56 5.14 13.65
N GLY A 3 12.92 4.78 12.53
CA GLY A 3 12.15 5.70 11.71
C GLY A 3 10.87 6.13 12.40
N MET A 4 10.95 7.16 13.24
CA MET A 4 9.80 7.86 13.80
C MET A 4 9.32 8.87 12.76
N ARG A 5 8.04 8.81 12.37
CA ARG A 5 7.46 9.87 11.53
C ARG A 5 7.26 11.10 12.41
N ALA A 6 7.41 12.31 11.85
CA ALA A 6 7.25 13.55 12.61
C ALA A 6 5.87 13.72 13.29
N GLN A 7 4.87 12.95 12.84
CA GLN A 7 3.51 12.94 13.40
C GLN A 7 3.30 11.98 14.57
N ASP A 8 4.27 11.10 14.88
CA ASP A 8 4.07 10.08 15.91
C ASP A 8 4.19 10.73 17.30
N SER A 9 3.12 10.69 18.09
CA SER A 9 3.10 11.26 19.45
C SER A 9 3.86 10.43 20.49
N ALA A 10 4.21 9.18 20.14
CA ALA A 10 4.99 8.26 20.96
C ALA A 10 5.80 7.30 20.07
N PRO A 11 6.86 6.65 20.59
CA PRO A 11 7.61 5.65 19.84
C PRO A 11 6.71 4.48 19.40
N ALA A 12 6.55 4.31 18.09
CA ALA A 12 5.79 3.21 17.49
C ALA A 12 6.69 2.40 16.54
N THR A 13 6.54 1.07 16.59
CA THR A 13 7.22 0.18 15.64
C THR A 13 6.35 0.01 14.41
N HIS A 14 6.71 0.68 13.32
CA HIS A 14 6.04 0.52 12.03
C HIS A 14 6.76 -0.53 11.19
N PHE A 15 6.11 -1.68 10.99
CA PHE A 15 6.57 -2.66 10.02
C PHE A 15 6.12 -2.24 8.63
N ARG A 16 7.06 -2.19 7.68
CA ARG A 16 6.72 -2.12 6.26
C ARG A 16 6.27 -3.49 5.81
N SER A 17 4.97 -3.78 5.92
CA SER A 17 4.39 -4.92 5.21
C SER A 17 4.35 -4.60 3.71
N ASP A 18 4.66 -5.58 2.88
CA ASP A 18 4.33 -5.49 1.47
C ASP A 18 2.81 -5.32 1.32
N ARG A 19 2.38 -4.57 0.31
CA ARG A 19 0.96 -4.38 0.01
C ARG A 19 0.37 -5.57 -0.71
N LEU A 20 1.20 -6.43 -1.29
CA LEU A 20 0.79 -7.63 -2.02
C LEU A 20 0.39 -8.77 -1.05
N CYS A 21 -0.76 -9.39 -1.28
CA CYS A 21 -1.23 -10.54 -0.51
C CYS A 21 -1.84 -11.60 -1.43
N ARG A 22 -1.99 -12.82 -0.90
CA ARG A 22 -2.71 -13.91 -1.57
C ARG A 22 -3.97 -14.26 -0.80
N VAL A 23 -5.11 -14.30 -1.51
CA VAL A 23 -6.39 -14.73 -0.97
C VAL A 23 -6.87 -15.88 -1.83
N ASN A 24 -7.07 -17.06 -1.23
CA ASN A 24 -7.48 -18.29 -1.94
C ASN A 24 -6.59 -18.67 -3.14
N GLY A 25 -5.29 -18.32 -3.08
CA GLY A 25 -4.33 -18.59 -4.16
C GLY A 25 -4.25 -17.51 -5.23
N GLU A 26 -5.14 -16.53 -5.21
CA GLU A 26 -5.17 -15.39 -6.12
C GLU A 26 -4.40 -14.19 -5.54
N LEU A 27 -3.83 -13.35 -6.40
CA LEU A 27 -3.02 -12.19 -6.00
C LEU A 27 -3.87 -10.94 -5.86
N PHE A 28 -3.75 -10.24 -4.74
CA PHE A 28 -4.40 -8.97 -4.45
C PHE A 28 -3.40 -7.98 -3.86
N PHE A 29 -3.75 -6.69 -3.84
CA PHE A 29 -3.05 -5.75 -2.96
C PHE A 29 -4.02 -4.99 -2.05
N CYS A 30 -3.53 -4.63 -0.86
CA CYS A 30 -4.29 -3.86 0.12
C CYS A 30 -4.06 -2.34 -0.07
N THR A 31 -5.15 -1.57 -0.13
CA THR A 31 -5.13 -0.10 -0.12
C THR A 31 -5.01 0.45 1.30
N ARG A 32 -4.83 1.77 1.44
CA ARG A 32 -4.82 2.43 2.76
C ARG A 32 -6.21 2.41 3.42
N GLU A 33 -7.25 2.30 2.60
CA GLU A 33 -8.66 2.24 3.01
C GLU A 33 -9.09 0.81 3.38
N ASN A 34 -8.15 -0.13 3.48
CA ASN A 34 -8.38 -1.57 3.72
C ASN A 34 -9.26 -2.25 2.66
N THR A 35 -9.23 -1.78 1.41
CA THR A 35 -9.81 -2.50 0.27
C THR A 35 -8.80 -3.47 -0.33
N LEU A 36 -9.29 -4.57 -0.88
CA LEU A 36 -8.50 -5.53 -1.66
C LEU A 36 -8.75 -5.28 -3.13
N GLU A 37 -7.71 -4.88 -3.84
CA GLU A 37 -7.75 -4.69 -5.29
C GLU A 37 -7.16 -5.93 -5.97
N GLY A 38 -7.80 -6.39 -7.04
CA GLY A 38 -7.47 -7.63 -7.75
C GLY A 38 -8.71 -8.44 -8.12
N PRO A 39 -8.55 -9.73 -8.49
CA PRO A 39 -7.30 -10.49 -8.53
C PRO A 39 -6.37 -10.10 -9.69
N PHE A 40 -5.08 -10.32 -9.53
CA PHE A 40 -4.06 -10.09 -10.56
C PHE A 40 -3.47 -11.41 -11.09
N ASP A 41 -3.18 -11.43 -12.39
CA ASP A 41 -2.62 -12.61 -13.06
C ASP A 41 -1.20 -12.94 -12.58
N ASN A 42 -0.42 -11.92 -12.22
CA ASN A 42 0.95 -12.06 -11.75
C ASN A 42 1.36 -10.88 -10.85
N ALA A 43 2.48 -11.05 -10.14
CA ALA A 43 2.99 -10.06 -9.20
C ALA A 43 3.39 -8.75 -9.88
N GLN A 44 3.93 -8.81 -11.11
CA GLN A 44 4.37 -7.63 -11.86
C GLN A 44 3.19 -6.70 -12.18
N LYS A 45 2.04 -7.25 -12.57
CA LYS A 45 0.81 -6.49 -12.82
C LYS A 45 0.30 -5.84 -11.54
N ALA A 46 0.29 -6.59 -10.44
CA ALA A 46 -0.09 -6.07 -9.13
C ALA A 46 0.82 -4.92 -8.68
N GLU A 47 2.14 -5.03 -8.87
CA GLU A 47 3.10 -3.96 -8.57
C GLU A 47 2.87 -2.69 -9.40
N GLN A 48 2.54 -2.83 -10.69
CA GLN A 48 2.21 -1.70 -11.55
C GLN A 48 0.95 -0.98 -11.05
N GLU A 49 -0.10 -1.73 -10.70
CA GLU A 49 -1.34 -1.17 -10.17
C GLU A 49 -1.15 -0.53 -8.78
N ILE A 50 -0.30 -1.10 -7.92
CA ILE A 50 0.10 -0.46 -6.65
C ILE A 50 0.74 0.90 -6.92
N LYS A 51 1.68 0.98 -7.87
CA LYS A 51 2.33 2.26 -8.23
C LYS A 51 1.32 3.26 -8.78
N ALA A 52 0.41 2.82 -9.65
CA ALA A 52 -0.64 3.66 -10.20
C ALA A 52 -1.59 4.18 -9.12
N TYR A 53 -2.02 3.33 -8.18
CA TYR A 53 -2.82 3.72 -7.03
C TYR A 53 -2.10 4.76 -6.15
N ILE A 54 -0.83 4.53 -5.82
CA ILE A 54 -0.03 5.48 -5.01
C ILE A 54 0.05 6.83 -5.73
N ALA A 55 0.32 6.85 -7.03
CA ALA A 55 0.41 8.09 -7.81
C ALA A 55 -0.94 8.85 -7.83
N ARG A 56 -2.06 8.14 -7.98
CA ARG A 56 -3.41 8.75 -7.91
C ARG A 56 -3.67 9.36 -6.54
N MET A 57 -3.34 8.66 -5.46
CA MET A 57 -3.55 9.16 -4.09
C MET A 57 -2.67 10.37 -3.78
N GLN A 58 -1.40 10.36 -4.21
CA GLN A 58 -0.50 11.50 -4.05
C GLN A 58 -1.01 12.76 -4.76
N LEU A 59 -1.58 12.61 -5.96
CA LEU A 59 -2.15 13.72 -6.71
C LEU A 59 -3.44 14.26 -6.06
N LEU A 60 -4.27 13.39 -5.49
CA LEU A 60 -5.45 13.80 -4.73
C LEU A 60 -5.06 14.54 -3.44
N ASP A 61 -4.03 14.06 -2.74
CA ASP A 61 -3.51 14.70 -1.52
C ASP A 61 -2.84 16.05 -1.82
N SER A 62 -2.15 16.21 -2.96
CA SER A 62 -1.52 17.48 -3.33
C SER A 62 -2.51 18.58 -3.73
N ASN A 63 -3.74 18.20 -4.08
CA ASN A 63 -4.81 19.12 -4.45
C ASN A 63 -5.69 19.55 -3.25
N ARG A 64 -5.35 19.12 -2.03
CA ARG A 64 -6.02 19.51 -0.78
C ARG A 64 -5.20 20.55 -0.02
#